data_AF-A0A918KUF2-F1
#
_entry.id   AF-A0A918KUF2-F1
#
_cell.length_a   1.000
_cell.length_b   1.000
_cell.length_c   1.000
_cell.angle_alpha   90.00
_cell.angle_beta   90.00
_cell.angle_gamma   90.00
#
_symmetry.space_group_name_H-M   'P 1'
#
loop_
_entity.id
_entity.type
_entity.pdbx_description
1 polymer ?
#
loop_
_entity_poly.entity_id
_entity_poly.type
_entity_poly.pdbx_seq_one_letter_code
_entity_poly.pdbx_strand_id
1 'polypeptide(L)'
;MTSNRSEIQTESKFCVPRALAAVFALAVSQGVSDHAWASPITFPATVPQAYGNTTPCGTPLTGTINVPDNFTITDLNVRFVASHTWRTDTNLSITSPNNTVVRLLVGAYGASLANYNVTFDDAAGVVVDTGSHANNQVVTGPGVSVRSESDLLSDFNGEDAQGNWTYSICDVYTPSDNGSMSNLSLIFDVPPDLDADKSVAVYEVGGYSLPGTDMIYTISATNTGLGTVDSDSMVLIDSIPAELIFYNGDMDDAGTATTDPVAFSETGSGLTLTYANDVGYSDSATRPTTMADCTYVPSAGYDENVKHICMNPKGEFLAGTPDPTFAVSFRAKLK
;
A
#
# COMPACT_ATOMS: atom_id res chain seq x y z
N MET A 1 9.51 22.14 1.85
CA MET A 1 10.96 22.27 2.13
C MET A 1 11.36 21.05 2.94
N THR A 2 12.53 20.49 2.61
CA THR A 2 13.16 19.27 3.18
C THR A 2 12.35 17.97 3.06
N SER A 3 12.67 17.25 1.98
CA SER A 3 12.45 15.81 1.77
C SER A 3 13.08 15.02 2.91
N ASN A 4 12.28 14.21 3.61
CA ASN A 4 12.79 13.17 4.49
C ASN A 4 12.80 11.86 3.71
N ARG A 5 13.99 11.50 3.22
CA ARG A 5 14.32 10.17 2.72
C ARG A 5 14.60 9.28 3.93
N SER A 6 13.92 8.15 4.04
CA SER A 6 14.36 7.05 4.92
C SER A 6 15.26 6.13 4.10
N GLU A 7 16.41 5.78 4.65
CA GLU A 7 17.44 4.92 4.05
C GLU A 7 17.59 3.72 4.99
N ILE A 8 17.33 2.50 4.50
CA ILE A 8 17.56 1.27 5.27
C ILE A 8 18.72 0.52 4.65
N GLN A 9 19.73 0.24 5.48
CA GLN A 9 20.85 -0.64 5.16
C GLN A 9 20.59 -2.03 5.75
N THR A 10 20.82 -3.09 4.98
CA THR A 10 20.79 -4.48 5.46
C THR A 10 22.21 -5.00 5.67
N GLU A 11 22.52 -5.44 6.90
CA GLU A 11 23.67 -6.31 7.21
C GLU A 11 23.17 -7.76 7.34
N SER A 12 23.61 -8.65 6.46
CA SER A 12 23.37 -10.09 6.60
C SER A 12 24.30 -10.70 7.64
N LYS A 13 23.79 -11.14 8.80
CA LYS A 13 24.53 -11.99 9.75
C LYS A 13 24.39 -13.47 9.37
N PHE A 14 25.43 -14.03 8.76
CA PHE A 14 25.55 -15.49 8.57
C PHE A 14 26.43 -16.13 9.66
N CYS A 15 25.90 -17.17 10.31
CA CYS A 15 26.69 -18.13 11.09
C CYS A 15 26.94 -19.37 10.21
N VAL A 16 28.18 -19.54 9.73
CA VAL A 16 28.58 -20.69 8.90
C VAL A 16 29.55 -21.59 9.70
N PRO A 17 29.30 -22.89 9.84
CA PRO A 17 30.30 -23.82 10.35
C PRO A 17 31.38 -24.06 9.27
N ARG A 18 32.62 -23.66 9.62
CA ARG A 18 33.91 -23.80 8.92
C ARG A 18 34.00 -24.90 7.83
N ALA A 19 34.11 -24.48 6.57
CA ALA A 19 35.18 -24.89 5.64
C ALA A 19 35.24 -23.90 4.46
N LEU A 20 36.40 -23.25 4.28
CA LEU A 20 36.74 -22.28 3.22
C LEU A 20 35.80 -21.05 3.09
N ALA A 21 36.11 -20.02 3.87
CA ALA A 21 35.48 -18.70 3.80
C ALA A 21 35.91 -17.95 2.52
N ALA A 22 35.11 -18.05 1.46
CA ALA A 22 34.97 -16.96 0.50
C ALA A 22 33.94 -15.98 1.08
N VAL A 23 34.41 -14.81 1.45
CA VAL A 23 33.61 -13.71 2.00
C VAL A 23 32.69 -13.20 0.89
N PHE A 24 31.50 -13.77 0.74
CA PHE A 24 30.42 -13.19 -0.06
C PHE A 24 29.73 -12.12 0.79
N ALA A 25 30.34 -10.94 0.84
CA ALA A 25 29.60 -9.73 1.15
C ALA A 25 28.86 -9.33 -0.14
N LEU A 26 27.65 -9.86 -0.33
CA LEU A 26 26.78 -9.40 -1.40
C LEU A 26 26.25 -8.02 -0.96
N ALA A 27 26.93 -6.96 -1.40
CA ALA A 27 26.46 -5.61 -1.19
C ALA A 27 25.15 -5.44 -1.98
N VAL A 28 24.02 -5.43 -1.30
CA VAL A 28 22.76 -4.91 -1.85
C VAL A 28 22.91 -3.39 -1.91
N SER A 29 23.72 -2.90 -2.85
CA SER A 29 23.54 -1.56 -3.37
C SER A 29 22.68 -1.74 -4.62
N GLN A 30 21.42 -1.36 -4.56
CA GLN A 30 20.98 -0.02 -4.92
C GLN A 30 19.44 0.03 -4.83
N GLY A 31 18.94 1.14 -4.31
CA GLY A 31 17.57 1.30 -3.82
C GLY A 31 16.47 0.83 -4.77
N VAL A 32 15.48 0.18 -4.18
CA VAL A 32 14.11 0.25 -4.67
C VAL A 32 13.72 1.71 -4.54
N SER A 33 13.33 2.34 -5.64
CA SER A 33 12.78 3.69 -5.60
C SER A 33 11.41 3.63 -4.94
N ASP A 34 11.33 4.08 -3.68
CA ASP A 34 10.10 4.29 -2.92
C ASP A 34 9.20 5.32 -3.59
N HIS A 35 8.32 4.88 -4.47
CA HIS A 35 7.09 5.57 -4.81
C HIS A 35 6.01 4.52 -5.06
N ALA A 36 5.70 3.73 -4.04
CA ALA A 36 4.41 3.06 -4.00
C ALA A 36 3.44 4.06 -3.36
N TRP A 37 2.48 4.60 -4.11
CA TRP A 37 1.38 5.30 -3.47
C TRP A 37 0.49 4.25 -2.82
N ALA A 38 0.03 4.58 -1.62
CA ALA A 38 -0.76 3.70 -0.78
C ALA A 38 -2.20 3.66 -1.26
N SER A 39 -2.80 2.47 -1.36
CA SER A 39 -4.26 2.40 -1.32
C SER A 39 -4.75 2.63 0.11
N PRO A 40 -5.77 3.48 0.31
CA PRO A 40 -6.34 3.70 1.63
C PRO A 40 -7.04 2.45 2.17
N ILE A 41 -6.94 2.23 3.47
CA ILE A 41 -7.76 1.23 4.18
C ILE A 41 -9.01 1.92 4.73
N THR A 42 -10.17 1.31 4.48
CA THR A 42 -11.47 1.87 4.88
C THR A 42 -12.17 1.02 5.92
N PHE A 43 -12.61 1.64 7.02
CA PHE A 43 -13.40 1.00 8.07
C PHE A 43 -14.77 1.66 8.19
N PRO A 44 -15.87 0.96 7.84
CA PRO A 44 -17.21 1.55 7.86
C PRO A 44 -17.92 1.41 9.23
N ALA A 45 -18.77 2.38 9.54
CA ALA A 45 -19.79 2.27 10.58
C ALA A 45 -20.97 1.39 10.13
N THR A 46 -21.80 0.97 11.08
CA THR A 46 -23.08 0.32 10.76
C THR A 46 -24.12 1.36 10.32
N VAL A 47 -24.57 1.25 9.07
CA VAL A 47 -25.49 2.19 8.40
C VAL A 47 -26.55 1.41 7.58
N PRO A 48 -27.70 2.01 7.23
CA PRO A 48 -28.13 3.38 7.54
C PRO A 48 -28.58 3.57 8.99
N GLN A 49 -28.44 4.80 9.51
CA GLN A 49 -28.94 5.20 10.82
C GLN A 49 -29.65 6.54 10.74
N ALA A 50 -30.86 6.61 11.29
CA ALA A 50 -31.60 7.87 11.43
C ALA A 50 -31.10 8.67 12.63
N TYR A 51 -31.04 9.99 12.50
CA TYR A 51 -30.73 10.90 13.60
C TYR A 51 -31.68 12.10 13.58
N GLY A 52 -31.87 12.74 14.73
CA GLY A 52 -32.77 13.87 14.86
C GLY A 52 -33.63 13.78 16.12
N ASN A 53 -34.94 13.75 15.97
CA ASN A 53 -35.91 13.76 17.07
C ASN A 53 -35.67 12.71 18.17
N THR A 54 -35.26 11.50 17.80
CA THR A 54 -35.01 10.42 18.76
C THR A 54 -33.61 10.46 19.36
N THR A 55 -32.72 11.29 18.82
CA THR A 55 -31.31 11.42 19.20
C THR A 55 -30.89 12.89 19.24
N PRO A 56 -31.53 13.73 20.08
CA PRO A 56 -31.17 15.14 20.24
C PRO A 56 -29.74 15.29 20.72
N CYS A 57 -29.12 16.46 20.58
CA CYS A 57 -27.73 16.65 21.02
C CYS A 57 -27.49 16.49 22.53
N GLY A 58 -28.54 16.50 23.37
CA GLY A 58 -28.42 16.09 24.78
C GLY A 58 -28.25 14.57 24.98
N THR A 59 -28.67 13.78 23.98
CA THR A 59 -28.55 12.31 23.93
C THR A 59 -28.29 11.89 22.47
N PRO A 60 -27.10 12.20 21.92
CA PRO A 60 -26.83 12.04 20.50
C PRO A 60 -26.82 10.57 20.07
N LEU A 61 -26.98 10.31 18.77
CA LEU A 61 -26.77 8.99 18.21
C LEU A 61 -25.27 8.70 18.30
N THR A 62 -24.94 7.59 18.94
CA THR A 62 -23.56 7.10 19.00
C THR A 62 -23.44 5.72 18.39
N GLY A 63 -22.30 5.45 17.78
CA GLY A 63 -21.97 4.10 17.34
C GLY A 63 -20.45 3.90 17.30
N THR A 64 -20.06 2.68 16.95
CA THR A 64 -18.66 2.25 16.96
C THR A 64 -18.21 1.89 15.55
N ILE A 65 -16.95 2.24 15.23
CA ILE A 65 -16.21 1.76 14.07
C ILE A 65 -15.02 0.98 14.63
N ASN A 66 -14.90 -0.30 14.29
CA ASN A 66 -13.81 -1.14 14.77
C ASN A 66 -12.67 -1.13 13.76
N VAL A 67 -11.49 -0.70 14.22
CA VAL A 67 -10.22 -0.81 13.49
C VAL A 67 -9.43 -1.97 14.13
N PRO A 68 -9.32 -3.13 13.46
CA PRO A 68 -8.67 -4.30 14.03
C PRO A 68 -7.13 -4.21 14.00
N ASP A 69 -6.59 -3.46 13.05
CA ASP A 69 -5.15 -3.42 12.76
C ASP A 69 -4.44 -2.35 13.58
N ASN A 70 -3.18 -2.63 13.93
CA ASN A 70 -2.29 -1.71 14.63
C ASN A 70 -1.39 -1.00 13.62
N PHE A 71 -1.45 0.32 13.60
CA PHE A 71 -0.53 1.17 12.84
C PHE A 71 -0.57 2.60 13.39
N THR A 72 0.50 3.34 13.16
CA THR A 72 0.55 4.76 13.49
C THR A 72 -0.20 5.57 12.44
N ILE A 73 -1.15 6.40 12.88
CA ILE A 73 -1.91 7.28 11.99
C ILE A 73 -0.99 8.38 11.46
N THR A 74 -0.91 8.49 10.13
CA THR A 74 -0.17 9.58 9.46
C THR A 74 -1.10 10.51 8.69
N ASP A 75 -2.20 9.97 8.18
CA ASP A 75 -3.31 10.72 7.61
C ASP A 75 -4.62 9.94 7.81
N LEU A 76 -5.70 10.67 8.14
CA LEU A 76 -7.04 10.14 8.29
C LEU A 76 -8.03 11.04 7.55
N ASN A 77 -8.82 10.41 6.70
CA ASN A 77 -9.96 10.99 6.02
C ASN A 77 -11.26 10.37 6.53
N VAL A 78 -12.37 11.12 6.52
CA VAL A 78 -13.68 10.61 6.98
C VAL A 78 -14.73 10.77 5.90
N ARG A 79 -15.23 9.65 5.38
CA ARG A 79 -16.32 9.63 4.41
C ARG A 79 -17.65 9.79 5.14
N PHE A 80 -18.46 10.78 4.75
CA PHE A 80 -19.80 11.00 5.32
C PHE A 80 -20.85 11.26 4.24
N VAL A 81 -21.91 10.45 4.23
CA VAL A 81 -23.11 10.65 3.42
C VAL A 81 -24.33 10.65 4.32
N ALA A 82 -25.11 11.72 4.24
CA ALA A 82 -26.37 11.80 4.95
C ALA A 82 -27.41 12.62 4.17
N SER A 83 -28.64 12.14 4.17
CA SER A 83 -29.79 12.97 3.82
C SER A 83 -30.21 13.83 5.00
N HIS A 84 -30.51 15.11 4.76
CA HIS A 84 -31.01 16.06 5.75
C HIS A 84 -31.62 17.27 5.02
N THR A 85 -32.76 17.78 5.48
CA THR A 85 -33.42 18.96 4.86
C THR A 85 -32.71 20.27 5.22
N TRP A 86 -32.14 20.35 6.42
CA TRP A 86 -31.37 21.48 6.95
C TRP A 86 -30.01 21.04 7.52
N ARG A 87 -29.10 20.61 6.65
CA ARG A 87 -27.88 19.88 7.04
C ARG A 87 -26.98 20.65 8.02
N THR A 88 -27.09 21.97 8.05
CA THR A 88 -26.30 22.83 8.94
C THR A 88 -26.67 22.70 10.41
N ASP A 89 -27.74 21.97 10.71
CA ASP A 89 -28.15 21.65 12.08
C ASP A 89 -27.52 20.34 12.58
N THR A 90 -26.72 19.67 11.74
CA THR A 90 -26.02 18.44 12.11
C THR A 90 -24.74 18.75 12.89
N ASN A 91 -24.60 18.15 14.06
CA ASN A 91 -23.31 18.01 14.76
C ASN A 91 -22.77 16.61 14.51
N LEU A 92 -21.48 16.51 14.19
CA LEU A 92 -20.78 15.25 13.98
C LEU A 92 -19.37 15.33 14.59
N SER A 93 -19.05 14.38 15.46
CA SER A 93 -17.69 14.21 15.98
C SER A 93 -17.22 12.77 15.92
N ILE A 94 -15.91 12.58 15.77
CA ILE A 94 -15.21 11.30 15.83
C ILE A 94 -14.32 11.31 17.08
N THR A 95 -14.29 10.19 17.80
CA THR A 95 -13.44 9.97 18.97
C THR A 95 -12.56 8.74 18.76
N SER A 96 -11.25 8.89 18.92
CA SER A 96 -10.29 7.79 18.82
C SER A 96 -10.30 6.88 20.06
N PRO A 97 -9.71 5.69 19.98
CA PRO A 97 -9.48 4.82 21.14
C PRO A 97 -8.70 5.51 22.29
N ASN A 98 -7.89 6.53 21.99
CA ASN A 98 -7.16 7.31 22.99
C ASN A 98 -7.95 8.48 23.59
N ASN A 99 -9.23 8.61 23.23
CA ASN A 99 -10.16 9.67 23.66
C ASN A 99 -9.87 11.07 23.07
N THR A 100 -9.08 11.16 22.00
CA THR A 100 -8.99 12.38 21.20
C THR A 100 -10.32 12.57 20.46
N VAL A 101 -10.85 13.78 20.47
CA VAL A 101 -12.15 14.11 19.86
C VAL A 101 -11.96 15.18 18.81
N VAL A 102 -12.39 14.89 17.57
CA VAL A 102 -12.42 15.85 16.46
C VAL A 102 -13.86 16.11 16.05
N ARG A 103 -14.29 17.38 16.11
CA ARG A 103 -15.60 17.82 15.63
C ARG A 103 -15.52 18.23 14.16
N LEU A 104 -16.16 17.44 13.31
CA LEU A 104 -16.21 17.64 11.87
C LEU A 104 -17.28 18.67 11.48
N LEU A 105 -18.43 18.62 12.16
CA LEU A 105 -19.56 19.52 11.99
C LEU A 105 -20.00 20.06 13.36
N VAL A 106 -20.23 21.38 13.45
CA VAL A 106 -20.53 22.08 14.71
C VAL A 106 -21.73 23.02 14.60
N GLY A 107 -22.77 22.65 13.85
CA GLY A 107 -24.02 23.40 13.69
C GLY A 107 -24.58 24.08 14.97
N ALA A 108 -25.47 25.06 14.88
CA ALA A 108 -26.18 25.57 13.71
C ALA A 108 -25.73 26.98 13.29
N TYR A 109 -25.69 27.22 11.99
CA TYR A 109 -25.47 28.54 11.39
C TYR A 109 -26.60 29.00 10.45
N GLY A 110 -27.71 28.24 10.38
CA GLY A 110 -28.98 28.70 9.82
C GLY A 110 -29.03 28.82 8.29
N ALA A 111 -28.24 28.04 7.55
CA ALA A 111 -28.34 28.01 6.09
C ALA A 111 -29.30 26.91 5.62
N SER A 112 -30.14 27.23 4.63
CA SER A 112 -31.09 26.27 4.05
C SER A 112 -30.38 25.40 2.99
N LEU A 113 -29.45 24.56 3.46
CA LEU A 113 -28.69 23.61 2.65
C LEU A 113 -29.12 22.18 2.98
N ALA A 114 -29.26 21.35 1.94
CA ALA A 114 -29.67 19.97 2.07
C ALA A 114 -28.50 19.00 1.81
N ASN A 115 -28.49 17.92 2.58
CA ASN A 115 -27.65 16.72 2.46
C ASN A 115 -26.13 16.92 2.56
N TYR A 116 -25.44 15.88 3.01
CA TYR A 116 -23.99 15.75 2.91
C TYR A 116 -23.63 14.61 1.97
N ASN A 117 -22.64 14.86 1.12
CA ASN A 117 -21.93 13.85 0.36
C ASN A 117 -20.47 14.27 0.25
N VAL A 118 -19.74 14.07 1.35
CA VAL A 118 -18.40 14.63 1.53
C VAL A 118 -17.40 13.57 1.98
N THR A 119 -16.14 13.86 1.73
CA THR A 119 -15.00 13.28 2.44
C THR A 119 -14.34 14.41 3.21
N PHE A 120 -14.28 14.30 4.53
CA PHE A 120 -13.50 15.21 5.35
C PHE A 120 -12.02 14.86 5.21
N ASP A 121 -11.22 15.86 4.89
CA ASP A 121 -9.79 15.76 4.55
C ASP A 121 -9.13 17.11 4.84
N ASP A 122 -8.08 17.11 5.67
CA ASP A 122 -7.35 18.32 6.08
C ASP A 122 -6.61 19.00 4.91
N ALA A 123 -6.29 18.26 3.85
CA ALA A 123 -5.66 18.76 2.64
C ALA A 123 -6.66 19.44 1.68
N ALA A 124 -7.97 19.32 1.92
CA ALA A 124 -8.98 19.91 1.05
C ALA A 124 -8.93 21.45 1.05
N GLY A 125 -9.10 22.05 -0.13
CA GLY A 125 -9.03 23.51 -0.29
C GLY A 125 -10.24 24.28 0.25
N VAL A 126 -11.35 23.60 0.52
CA VAL A 126 -12.67 24.21 0.83
C VAL A 126 -13.14 23.69 2.18
N VAL A 127 -13.58 24.59 3.07
CA VAL A 127 -14.24 24.21 4.32
C VAL A 127 -15.67 23.81 4.01
N VAL A 128 -16.17 22.77 4.67
CA VAL A 128 -17.57 22.33 4.56
C VAL A 128 -18.54 23.51 4.78
N ASP A 129 -19.70 23.44 4.15
CA ASP A 129 -20.70 24.52 3.98
C ASP A 129 -20.27 25.91 3.47
N THR A 130 -19.01 26.09 3.08
CA THR A 130 -18.51 27.37 2.53
C THR A 130 -18.22 27.30 1.04
N GLY A 131 -18.03 28.46 0.42
CA GLY A 131 -17.49 28.57 -0.94
C GLY A 131 -18.23 27.70 -1.95
N SER A 132 -17.50 26.83 -2.65
CA SER A 132 -18.06 25.92 -3.65
C SER A 132 -18.88 24.77 -3.06
N HIS A 133 -18.85 24.53 -1.75
CA HIS A 133 -19.67 23.53 -1.07
C HIS A 133 -20.98 24.12 -0.49
N ALA A 134 -21.18 25.44 -0.53
CA ALA A 134 -22.40 26.12 -0.07
C ALA A 134 -23.59 25.93 -1.04
N ASN A 135 -23.91 24.69 -1.39
CA ASN A 135 -25.05 24.29 -2.22
C ASN A 135 -25.56 22.91 -1.81
N ASN A 136 -26.81 22.61 -2.17
CA ASN A 136 -27.45 21.32 -1.89
C ASN A 136 -26.69 20.18 -2.55
N GLN A 137 -26.40 19.12 -1.79
CA GLN A 137 -25.71 17.93 -2.30
C GLN A 137 -26.70 16.83 -2.67
N VAL A 138 -26.27 15.95 -3.57
CA VAL A 138 -26.94 14.68 -3.83
C VAL A 138 -26.30 13.59 -2.96
N VAL A 139 -27.08 12.63 -2.46
CA VAL A 139 -26.60 11.53 -1.59
C VAL A 139 -26.06 10.31 -2.35
N THR A 140 -25.81 10.45 -3.66
CA THR A 140 -25.29 9.39 -4.53
C THR A 140 -24.14 9.90 -5.39
N GLY A 141 -23.33 8.98 -5.93
CA GLY A 141 -22.20 9.32 -6.78
C GLY A 141 -20.96 9.80 -6.00
N PRO A 142 -19.96 10.35 -6.71
CA PRO A 142 -18.74 10.84 -6.07
C PRO A 142 -19.06 12.03 -5.16
N GLY A 143 -18.51 12.02 -3.95
CA GLY A 143 -18.60 13.13 -3.00
C GLY A 143 -17.57 14.21 -3.29
N VAL A 144 -17.60 15.28 -2.50
CA VAL A 144 -16.62 16.38 -2.54
C VAL A 144 -15.67 16.27 -1.35
N SER A 145 -14.37 16.48 -1.57
CA SER A 145 -13.40 16.59 -0.47
C SER A 145 -13.51 17.98 0.17
N VAL A 146 -13.64 18.04 1.50
CA VAL A 146 -13.81 19.27 2.29
C VAL A 146 -13.03 19.20 3.60
N ARG A 147 -12.64 20.35 4.15
CA ARG A 147 -12.13 20.44 5.52
C ARG A 147 -13.28 20.55 6.51
N SER A 148 -13.05 20.07 7.72
CA SER A 148 -13.93 20.28 8.89
C SER A 148 -14.11 21.77 9.21
N GLU A 149 -15.20 22.10 9.90
CA GLU A 149 -15.53 23.49 10.29
C GLU A 149 -14.68 23.99 11.47
N SER A 150 -14.20 23.07 12.31
CA SER A 150 -13.62 23.41 13.62
C SER A 150 -12.28 22.73 13.88
N ASP A 151 -12.30 21.41 14.11
CA ASP A 151 -11.14 20.66 14.60
C ASP A 151 -10.52 19.87 13.45
N LEU A 152 -9.20 19.73 13.40
CA LEU A 152 -8.48 19.09 12.29
C LEU A 152 -8.39 17.57 12.49
N LEU A 153 -8.46 16.78 11.41
CA LEU A 153 -8.29 15.33 11.47
C LEU A 153 -6.85 14.94 11.85
N SER A 154 -5.88 15.79 11.56
CA SER A 154 -4.48 15.65 11.96
C SER A 154 -4.26 15.66 13.48
N ASP A 155 -5.26 16.01 14.30
CA ASP A 155 -5.21 15.82 15.75
C ASP A 155 -5.06 14.34 16.15
N PHE A 156 -5.41 13.39 15.26
CA PHE A 156 -5.18 11.96 15.47
C PHE A 156 -3.78 11.48 15.07
N ASN A 157 -2.97 12.30 14.40
CA ASN A 157 -1.68 11.87 13.86
C ASN A 157 -0.71 11.49 14.99
N GLY A 158 -0.03 10.35 14.82
CA GLY A 158 0.88 9.78 15.82
C GLY A 158 0.21 8.86 16.85
N GLU A 159 -1.13 8.78 16.87
CA GLU A 159 -1.83 7.76 17.66
C GLU A 159 -1.78 6.38 16.98
N ASP A 160 -1.97 5.32 17.77
CA ASP A 160 -2.28 3.98 17.25
C ASP A 160 -3.75 3.93 16.80
N ALA A 161 -3.98 3.45 15.58
CA ALA A 161 -5.31 3.33 15.00
C ALA A 161 -6.16 2.21 15.62
N GLN A 162 -5.52 1.20 16.23
CA GLN A 162 -6.21 0.00 16.69
C GLN A 162 -7.26 0.27 17.76
N GLY A 163 -8.46 -0.27 17.55
CA GLY A 163 -9.51 -0.36 18.55
C GLY A 163 -10.84 0.24 18.12
N ASN A 164 -11.66 0.54 19.12
CA ASN A 164 -13.00 1.07 18.93
C ASN A 164 -12.97 2.58 18.83
N TRP A 165 -13.21 3.07 17.62
CA TRP A 165 -13.54 4.47 17.37
C TRP A 165 -15.02 4.70 17.62
N THR A 166 -15.38 5.87 18.12
CA THR A 166 -16.80 6.21 18.31
C THR A 166 -17.16 7.46 17.54
N TYR A 167 -18.36 7.47 16.96
CA TYR A 167 -18.94 8.68 16.40
C TYR A 167 -20.09 9.16 17.27
N SER A 168 -20.32 10.47 17.27
CA SER A 168 -21.49 11.10 17.87
C SER A 168 -22.14 12.02 16.83
N ILE A 169 -23.42 11.81 16.56
CA ILE A 169 -24.18 12.61 15.59
C ILE A 169 -25.55 12.99 16.15
N CYS A 170 -25.96 14.24 15.94
CA CYS A 170 -27.28 14.72 16.32
C CYS A 170 -27.71 15.88 15.43
N ASP A 171 -29.00 16.16 15.46
CA ASP A 171 -29.61 17.39 14.94
C ASP A 171 -29.86 18.34 16.13
N VAL A 172 -29.41 19.59 16.01
CA VAL A 172 -29.63 20.62 17.05
C VAL A 172 -31.07 21.18 17.03
N TYR A 173 -31.80 21.03 15.93
CA TYR A 173 -33.17 21.52 15.76
C TYR A 173 -34.16 20.35 15.62
N THR A 174 -34.31 19.58 16.68
CA THR A 174 -35.11 18.35 16.64
C THR A 174 -36.61 18.45 16.31
N PRO A 175 -37.37 19.54 16.53
CA PRO A 175 -38.81 19.55 16.26
C PRO A 175 -39.22 19.29 14.80
N SER A 176 -38.32 19.51 13.84
CA SER A 176 -38.46 19.11 12.43
C SER A 176 -37.08 18.70 11.88
N ASP A 177 -36.99 18.25 10.63
CA ASP A 177 -35.69 18.12 9.92
C ASP A 177 -34.79 16.89 10.19
N ASN A 178 -35.34 15.80 10.72
CA ASN A 178 -34.62 14.52 10.86
C ASN A 178 -33.75 14.13 9.65
N GLY A 179 -32.54 13.66 9.93
CA GLY A 179 -31.61 13.12 8.96
C GLY A 179 -31.52 11.61 8.93
N SER A 180 -30.86 11.09 7.89
CA SER A 180 -30.48 9.68 7.76
C SER A 180 -29.07 9.58 7.19
N MET A 181 -28.16 9.01 7.98
CA MET A 181 -26.78 8.73 7.60
C MET A 181 -26.72 7.40 6.86
N SER A 182 -26.26 7.43 5.60
CA SER A 182 -26.14 6.24 4.75
C SER A 182 -24.69 5.78 4.57
N ASN A 183 -23.71 6.61 4.93
CA ASN A 183 -22.31 6.19 5.01
C ASN A 183 -21.59 7.03 6.08
N LEU A 184 -20.83 6.33 6.91
CA LEU A 184 -19.76 6.91 7.71
C LEU A 184 -18.61 5.92 7.70
N SER A 185 -17.43 6.33 7.24
CA SER A 185 -16.25 5.46 7.21
C SER A 185 -14.98 6.25 7.55
N LEU A 186 -14.07 5.62 8.29
CA LEU A 186 -12.70 6.09 8.47
C LEU A 186 -11.86 5.57 7.30
N ILE A 187 -11.04 6.43 6.72
CA ILE A 187 -10.19 6.14 5.56
C ILE A 187 -8.76 6.51 5.95
N PHE A 188 -7.90 5.51 6.18
CA PHE A 188 -6.52 5.71 6.57
C PHE A 188 -5.60 5.53 5.36
N ASP A 189 -4.74 6.52 5.11
CA ASP A 189 -3.65 6.34 4.15
C ASP A 189 -2.48 5.68 4.87
N VAL A 190 -2.22 4.43 4.53
CA VAL A 190 -1.13 3.64 5.11
C VAL A 190 -0.18 3.19 4.00
N PRO A 191 1.12 3.54 4.06
CA PRO A 191 2.08 3.09 3.07
C PRO A 191 2.24 1.57 3.08
N PRO A 192 2.57 0.95 1.93
CA PRO A 192 3.10 -0.41 1.94
C PRO A 192 4.46 -0.43 2.66
N ASP A 193 4.82 -1.60 3.17
CA ASP A 193 6.15 -1.86 3.72
C ASP A 193 6.65 -3.13 3.04
N LEU A 194 7.76 -3.03 2.31
CA LEU A 194 8.25 -4.10 1.45
C LEU A 194 9.58 -4.62 1.97
N ASP A 195 9.59 -5.89 2.36
CA ASP A 195 10.81 -6.63 2.67
C ASP A 195 11.22 -7.46 1.45
N ALA A 196 12.51 -7.49 1.15
CA ALA A 196 13.04 -8.25 0.02
C ALA A 196 14.26 -9.07 0.42
N ASP A 197 14.23 -10.35 0.04
CA ASP A 197 15.31 -11.30 0.29
C ASP A 197 15.86 -11.84 -1.03
N LYS A 198 17.15 -12.16 -1.02
CA LYS A 198 17.81 -12.84 -2.13
C LYS A 198 18.53 -14.07 -1.60
N SER A 199 18.18 -15.23 -2.15
CA SER A 199 18.80 -16.50 -1.83
C SER A 199 19.40 -17.14 -3.06
N VAL A 200 20.33 -18.07 -2.82
CA VAL A 200 20.99 -18.85 -3.85
C VAL A 200 21.11 -20.30 -3.41
N ALA A 201 20.79 -21.22 -4.31
CA ALA A 201 20.91 -22.66 -4.10
C ALA A 201 21.66 -23.30 -5.28
N VAL A 202 22.43 -24.34 -5.01
CA VAL A 202 23.01 -25.15 -6.09
C VAL A 202 21.86 -25.83 -6.84
N TYR A 203 21.87 -25.76 -8.18
CA TYR A 203 20.84 -26.36 -9.03
C TYR A 203 20.69 -27.86 -8.75
N GLU A 204 21.81 -28.56 -8.60
CA GLU A 204 21.85 -29.97 -8.20
C GLU A 204 21.68 -30.13 -6.69
N VAL A 205 20.68 -30.91 -6.28
CA VAL A 205 20.39 -31.17 -4.85
C VAL A 205 21.61 -31.79 -4.16
N GLY A 206 22.11 -31.13 -3.11
CA GLY A 206 23.29 -31.57 -2.36
C GLY A 206 24.62 -31.32 -3.08
N GLY A 207 24.61 -30.57 -4.18
CA GLY A 207 25.82 -30.11 -4.86
C GLY A 207 26.57 -29.06 -4.04
N TYR A 208 27.81 -28.79 -4.46
CA TYR A 208 28.67 -27.77 -3.85
C TYR A 208 28.80 -26.55 -4.78
N SER A 209 28.95 -25.36 -4.20
CA SER A 209 29.20 -24.11 -4.95
C SER A 209 30.66 -24.04 -5.43
N LEU A 210 30.96 -24.73 -6.53
CA LEU A 210 32.28 -24.73 -7.17
C LEU A 210 32.22 -23.98 -8.52
N PRO A 211 33.36 -23.44 -8.99
CA PRO A 211 33.45 -22.91 -10.35
C PRO A 211 32.90 -23.89 -11.39
N GLY A 212 32.07 -23.38 -12.28
CA GLY A 212 31.35 -24.15 -13.31
C GLY A 212 30.03 -24.76 -12.86
N THR A 213 29.64 -24.65 -11.59
CA THR A 213 28.35 -25.14 -11.08
C THR A 213 27.21 -24.18 -11.41
N ASP A 214 26.05 -24.74 -11.76
CA ASP A 214 24.80 -23.99 -11.90
C ASP A 214 24.14 -23.74 -10.55
N MET A 215 23.62 -22.53 -10.41
CA MET A 215 22.96 -22.01 -9.23
C MET A 215 21.58 -21.48 -9.62
N ILE A 216 20.59 -21.71 -8.76
CA ILE A 216 19.30 -21.04 -8.82
C ILE A 216 19.34 -19.85 -7.86
N TYR A 217 19.13 -18.66 -8.41
CA TYR A 217 18.94 -17.43 -7.67
C TYR A 217 17.46 -17.18 -7.52
N THR A 218 17.03 -16.86 -6.31
CA THR A 218 15.66 -16.48 -6.01
C THR A 218 15.66 -15.13 -5.33
N ILE A 219 14.86 -14.22 -5.85
CA ILE A 219 14.59 -12.92 -5.21
C ILE A 219 13.12 -12.94 -4.82
N SER A 220 12.83 -12.78 -3.54
CA SER A 220 11.48 -12.66 -3.03
C SER A 220 11.23 -11.26 -2.49
N ALA A 221 10.00 -10.79 -2.64
CA ALA A 221 9.52 -9.61 -1.94
C ALA A 221 8.22 -9.93 -1.22
N THR A 222 8.05 -9.35 -0.04
CA THR A 222 6.91 -9.54 0.85
C THR A 222 6.38 -8.18 1.26
N ASN A 223 5.07 -7.98 1.18
CA ASN A 223 4.43 -6.79 1.73
C ASN A 223 4.07 -7.05 3.20
N THR A 224 4.90 -6.54 4.10
CA THR A 224 4.73 -6.60 5.56
C THR A 224 3.87 -5.46 6.10
N GLY A 225 3.56 -4.48 5.23
CA GLY A 225 2.73 -3.34 5.56
C GLY A 225 1.24 -3.62 5.38
N LEU A 226 0.43 -2.63 5.75
CA LEU A 226 -1.02 -2.67 5.57
C LEU A 226 -1.47 -2.03 4.24
N GLY A 227 -0.64 -1.13 3.68
CA GLY A 227 -0.90 -0.52 2.39
C GLY A 227 -0.59 -1.44 1.22
N THR A 228 -1.35 -1.33 0.14
CA THR A 228 -0.99 -1.97 -1.13
C THR A 228 -0.04 -1.08 -1.94
N VAL A 229 0.72 -1.68 -2.84
CA VAL A 229 1.45 -0.95 -3.89
C VAL A 229 0.52 -0.70 -5.08
N ASP A 230 0.57 0.51 -5.65
CA ASP A 230 -0.20 0.88 -6.84
C ASP A 230 -0.06 -0.11 -7.99
N SER A 231 -1.15 -0.25 -8.74
CA SER A 231 -1.24 -1.14 -9.89
C SER A 231 -0.13 -0.87 -10.91
N ASP A 232 0.55 -1.94 -11.34
CA ASP A 232 1.59 -1.96 -12.37
C ASP A 232 2.84 -1.10 -12.08
N SER A 233 3.00 -0.62 -10.83
CA SER A 233 4.12 0.22 -10.41
C SER A 233 5.31 -0.57 -9.87
N MET A 234 5.14 -1.87 -9.57
CA MET A 234 6.21 -2.71 -9.05
C MET A 234 7.30 -2.93 -10.09
N VAL A 235 8.55 -2.60 -9.71
CA VAL A 235 9.74 -2.84 -10.55
C VAL A 235 10.86 -3.42 -9.70
N LEU A 236 11.39 -4.57 -10.13
CA LEU A 236 12.52 -5.24 -9.51
C LEU A 236 13.66 -5.27 -10.52
N ILE A 237 14.81 -4.68 -10.16
CA ILE A 237 16.01 -4.65 -11.00
C ILE A 237 17.18 -5.21 -10.19
N ASP A 238 17.67 -6.36 -10.61
CA ASP A 238 18.79 -7.05 -10.00
C ASP A 238 20.05 -6.94 -10.87
N SER A 239 21.21 -6.82 -10.22
CA SER A 239 22.50 -6.87 -10.90
C SER A 239 23.10 -8.27 -10.77
N ILE A 240 23.50 -8.83 -11.90
CA ILE A 240 24.21 -10.11 -11.94
C ILE A 240 25.68 -9.86 -11.58
N PRO A 241 26.19 -10.46 -10.48
CA PRO A 241 27.61 -10.37 -10.12
C PRO A 241 28.53 -10.82 -11.25
N ALA A 242 29.72 -10.23 -11.33
CA ALA A 242 30.69 -10.53 -12.39
C ALA A 242 31.20 -11.98 -12.37
N GLU A 243 31.05 -12.65 -11.23
CA GLU A 243 31.38 -14.06 -11.00
C GLU A 243 30.35 -15.02 -11.61
N LEU A 244 29.23 -14.51 -12.14
CA LEU A 244 28.16 -15.32 -12.70
C LEU A 244 28.01 -15.14 -14.21
N ILE A 245 27.38 -16.12 -14.83
CA ILE A 245 26.93 -16.09 -16.23
C ILE A 245 25.45 -16.46 -16.23
N PHE A 246 24.59 -15.56 -16.74
CA PHE A 246 23.16 -15.81 -16.84
C PHE A 246 22.88 -17.00 -17.78
N TYR A 247 21.91 -17.84 -17.42
CA TYR A 247 21.44 -18.92 -18.30
C TYR A 247 20.09 -18.54 -18.93
N ASN A 248 20.11 -18.26 -20.22
CA ASN A 248 18.94 -17.99 -21.05
C ASN A 248 18.41 -19.28 -21.68
N GLY A 249 17.71 -20.09 -20.88
CA GLY A 249 17.00 -21.30 -21.28
C GLY A 249 15.98 -21.66 -20.22
N ASP A 250 15.41 -22.86 -20.26
CA ASP A 250 14.53 -23.34 -19.18
C ASP A 250 15.27 -23.29 -17.83
N MET A 251 14.74 -22.51 -16.89
CA MET A 251 15.36 -22.27 -15.58
C MET A 251 15.60 -23.57 -14.79
N ASP A 252 14.62 -24.49 -14.82
CA ASP A 252 14.64 -25.69 -13.98
C ASP A 252 14.84 -27.01 -14.77
N ASP A 253 14.66 -26.99 -16.08
CA ASP A 253 14.74 -28.17 -16.97
C ASP A 253 13.77 -29.29 -16.55
N ALA A 254 12.71 -28.95 -15.80
CA ALA A 254 11.71 -29.89 -15.28
C ALA A 254 10.59 -30.21 -16.29
N GLY A 255 10.64 -29.59 -17.47
CA GLY A 255 9.97 -30.06 -18.70
C GLY A 255 8.43 -30.01 -18.72
N THR A 256 7.76 -29.39 -17.75
CA THR A 256 6.28 -29.41 -17.72
C THR A 256 5.56 -28.14 -17.21
N ALA A 257 6.25 -27.06 -16.80
CA ALA A 257 5.54 -25.86 -16.30
C ALA A 257 6.17 -24.50 -16.62
N THR A 258 7.50 -24.36 -16.70
CA THR A 258 8.17 -23.09 -17.03
C THR A 258 9.30 -23.35 -18.02
N THR A 259 9.07 -23.11 -19.32
CA THR A 259 10.15 -23.16 -20.32
C THR A 259 10.98 -21.87 -20.37
N ASP A 260 10.66 -20.92 -19.48
CA ASP A 260 11.19 -19.58 -19.51
C ASP A 260 12.44 -19.44 -18.61
N PRO A 261 13.39 -18.57 -18.98
CA PRO A 261 14.58 -18.27 -18.17
C PRO A 261 14.32 -17.69 -16.79
N VAL A 262 13.13 -17.14 -16.57
CA VAL A 262 12.72 -16.59 -15.27
C VAL A 262 11.40 -17.22 -14.88
N ALA A 263 11.39 -17.89 -13.73
CA ALA A 263 10.16 -18.36 -13.11
C ALA A 263 9.61 -17.31 -12.16
N PHE A 264 8.30 -17.30 -12.01
CA PHE A 264 7.57 -16.47 -11.05
C PHE A 264 6.67 -17.35 -10.20
N SER A 265 6.65 -17.09 -8.90
CA SER A 265 5.67 -17.69 -7.99
C SER A 265 5.15 -16.62 -7.04
N GLU A 266 3.94 -16.80 -6.55
CA GLU A 266 3.33 -15.84 -5.65
C GLU A 266 2.39 -16.52 -4.65
N THR A 267 2.15 -15.85 -3.53
CA THR A 267 1.17 -16.26 -2.53
C THR A 267 0.47 -15.02 -2.00
N GLY A 268 -0.76 -14.81 -2.46
CA GLY A 268 -1.63 -13.73 -2.00
C GLY A 268 -1.22 -12.33 -2.48
N SER A 269 -0.18 -12.22 -3.31
CA SER A 269 0.38 -10.94 -3.77
C SER A 269 -0.57 -10.17 -4.66
N GLY A 270 -1.47 -10.86 -5.38
CA GLY A 270 -2.29 -10.26 -6.44
C GLY A 270 -1.51 -9.94 -7.73
N LEU A 271 -0.22 -10.26 -7.77
CA LEU A 271 0.66 -9.97 -8.90
C LEU A 271 0.68 -11.10 -9.91
N THR A 272 0.89 -10.73 -11.17
CA THR A 272 1.14 -11.66 -12.27
C THR A 272 2.40 -11.27 -13.01
N LEU A 273 3.10 -12.23 -13.61
CA LEU A 273 4.28 -11.95 -14.42
C LEU A 273 4.25 -12.81 -15.69
N THR A 274 4.22 -12.14 -16.83
CA THR A 274 4.32 -12.77 -18.16
C THR A 274 5.73 -12.56 -18.67
N TYR A 275 6.55 -13.62 -18.72
CA TYR A 275 7.97 -13.54 -19.11
C TYR A 275 8.23 -12.66 -20.33
N ALA A 276 7.46 -12.88 -21.42
CA ALA A 276 7.65 -12.19 -22.69
C ALA A 276 7.43 -10.66 -22.65
N ASN A 277 6.67 -10.14 -21.67
CA ASN A 277 6.29 -8.72 -21.60
C ASN A 277 6.89 -8.01 -20.38
N ASP A 278 7.08 -8.75 -19.30
CA ASP A 278 7.32 -8.20 -17.97
C ASP A 278 8.77 -8.42 -17.51
N VAL A 279 9.58 -9.13 -18.30
CA VAL A 279 11.01 -9.37 -18.04
C VAL A 279 11.86 -8.73 -19.15
N GLY A 280 12.90 -8.02 -18.75
CA GLY A 280 13.90 -7.44 -19.64
C GLY A 280 15.32 -7.63 -19.11
N TYR A 281 16.31 -7.39 -19.96
CA TYR A 281 17.72 -7.58 -19.62
C TYR A 281 18.54 -6.34 -20.00
N SER A 282 19.67 -6.12 -19.34
CA SER A 282 20.61 -5.07 -19.71
C SER A 282 22.05 -5.56 -19.65
N ASP A 283 22.85 -5.14 -20.64
CA ASP A 283 24.30 -5.32 -20.73
C ASP A 283 25.08 -4.05 -20.33
N SER A 284 24.36 -3.02 -19.88
CA SER A 284 24.90 -1.77 -19.37
C SER A 284 25.81 -2.02 -18.17
N ALA A 285 26.92 -1.27 -18.07
CA ALA A 285 27.78 -1.30 -16.90
C ALA A 285 27.13 -0.63 -15.66
N THR A 286 26.14 0.24 -15.87
CA THR A 286 25.38 0.90 -14.81
C THR A 286 24.00 0.27 -14.69
N ARG A 287 23.56 0.07 -13.45
CA ARG A 287 22.24 -0.47 -13.12
C ARG A 287 21.13 0.37 -13.77
N PRO A 288 20.21 -0.26 -14.52
CA PRO A 288 18.99 0.34 -15.02
C PRO A 288 18.15 1.01 -13.92
N THR A 289 17.40 2.04 -14.29
CA THR A 289 16.47 2.71 -13.36
C THR A 289 15.01 2.41 -13.67
N THR A 290 14.72 1.95 -14.89
CA THR A 290 13.38 1.61 -15.35
C THR A 290 13.41 0.36 -16.22
N MET A 291 12.25 -0.28 -16.41
CA MET A 291 12.12 -1.39 -17.37
C MET A 291 12.50 -1.01 -18.80
N ALA A 292 12.30 0.25 -19.19
CA ALA A 292 12.60 0.73 -20.54
C ALA A 292 14.11 0.73 -20.85
N ASP A 293 14.96 0.73 -19.83
CA ASP A 293 16.42 0.67 -19.96
C ASP A 293 16.92 -0.77 -20.22
N CYS A 294 16.04 -1.78 -20.11
CA CYS A 294 16.38 -3.20 -20.15
C CYS A 294 16.02 -3.81 -21.51
N THR A 295 16.77 -3.39 -22.53
CA THR A 295 16.54 -3.69 -23.95
C THR A 295 17.45 -4.76 -24.54
N TYR A 296 18.37 -5.30 -23.75
CA TYR A 296 19.29 -6.34 -24.21
C TYR A 296 18.51 -7.65 -24.49
N VAL A 297 18.88 -8.33 -25.57
CA VAL A 297 18.29 -9.62 -25.97
C VAL A 297 19.35 -10.70 -25.75
N PRO A 298 19.23 -11.52 -24.70
CA PRO A 298 20.23 -12.53 -24.41
C PRO A 298 20.31 -13.62 -25.49
N SER A 299 21.52 -14.11 -25.73
CA SER A 299 21.74 -15.30 -26.57
C SER A 299 21.23 -16.55 -25.86
N ALA A 300 20.78 -17.57 -26.59
CA ALA A 300 20.34 -18.82 -25.98
C ALA A 300 21.50 -19.53 -25.24
N GLY A 301 21.21 -20.11 -24.07
CA GLY A 301 22.21 -20.73 -23.20
C GLY A 301 22.91 -19.71 -22.30
N TYR A 302 24.20 -19.91 -22.03
CA TYR A 302 24.94 -19.02 -21.14
C TYR A 302 25.33 -17.71 -21.84
N ASP A 303 24.93 -16.58 -21.27
CA ASP A 303 25.25 -15.24 -21.77
C ASP A 303 25.94 -14.40 -20.69
N GLU A 304 27.21 -14.07 -20.92
CA GLU A 304 28.05 -13.29 -20.01
C GLU A 304 27.82 -11.77 -20.11
N ASN A 305 27.11 -11.32 -21.14
CA ASN A 305 26.85 -9.90 -21.33
C ASN A 305 25.64 -9.43 -20.53
N VAL A 306 24.77 -10.33 -20.06
CA VAL A 306 23.68 -9.96 -19.16
C VAL A 306 24.26 -9.52 -17.82
N LYS A 307 24.11 -8.23 -17.52
CA LYS A 307 24.57 -7.62 -16.27
C LYS A 307 23.42 -7.27 -15.34
N HIS A 308 22.22 -7.08 -15.87
CA HIS A 308 21.02 -6.81 -15.09
C HIS A 308 19.82 -7.56 -15.64
N ILE A 309 18.93 -7.98 -14.73
CA ILE A 309 17.61 -8.51 -15.04
C ILE A 309 16.60 -7.55 -14.43
N CYS A 310 15.61 -7.17 -15.23
CA CYS A 310 14.57 -6.21 -14.86
C CYS A 310 13.22 -6.90 -14.97
N MET A 311 12.37 -6.69 -13.98
CA MET A 311 11.08 -7.36 -13.86
C MET A 311 10.02 -6.35 -13.43
N ASN A 312 8.84 -6.39 -14.04
CA ASN A 312 7.68 -5.59 -13.65
C ASN A 312 6.44 -6.50 -13.56
N PRO A 313 6.25 -7.17 -12.41
CA PRO A 313 5.00 -7.86 -12.13
C PRO A 313 3.81 -6.90 -12.23
N LYS A 314 2.72 -7.35 -12.86
CA LYS A 314 1.49 -6.61 -13.12
C LYS A 314 0.44 -6.84 -12.06
N GLY A 315 -0.40 -5.83 -11.83
CA GLY A 315 -1.38 -5.77 -10.75
C GLY A 315 -0.92 -4.90 -9.58
N GLU A 316 -1.75 -4.87 -8.53
CA GLU A 316 -1.41 -4.24 -7.24
C GLU A 316 -0.68 -5.25 -6.37
N PHE A 317 0.41 -4.84 -5.70
CA PHE A 317 1.02 -5.71 -4.69
C PHE A 317 0.22 -5.56 -3.40
N LEU A 318 -0.64 -6.54 -3.15
CA LEU A 318 -1.58 -6.53 -2.04
C LEU A 318 -0.87 -6.57 -0.69
N ALA A 319 -1.60 -6.14 0.34
CA ALA A 319 -1.27 -6.31 1.76
C ALA A 319 -2.30 -7.24 2.41
N GLY A 320 -1.93 -7.87 3.53
CA GLY A 320 -2.84 -8.74 4.25
C GLY A 320 -2.15 -9.66 5.24
N THR A 321 -2.94 -10.56 5.85
CA THR A 321 -2.43 -11.59 6.76
C THR A 321 -2.92 -12.97 6.29
N PRO A 322 -2.03 -13.95 6.02
CA PRO A 322 -0.56 -13.83 6.03
C PRO A 322 -0.02 -12.83 5.00
N ASP A 323 1.18 -12.30 5.28
CA ASP A 323 1.83 -11.27 4.46
C ASP A 323 1.97 -11.74 2.99
N PRO A 324 1.40 -11.00 2.03
CA PRO A 324 1.50 -11.34 0.62
C PRO A 324 2.95 -11.33 0.12
N THR A 325 3.31 -12.32 -0.69
CA THR A 325 4.68 -12.47 -1.19
C THR A 325 4.72 -12.92 -2.65
N PHE A 326 5.76 -12.51 -3.37
CA PHE A 326 6.11 -13.09 -4.66
C PHE A 326 7.61 -13.38 -4.72
N ALA A 327 7.98 -14.32 -5.58
CA ALA A 327 9.36 -14.66 -5.85
C ALA A 327 9.61 -14.82 -7.35
N VAL A 328 10.80 -14.40 -7.76
CA VAL A 328 11.34 -14.60 -9.10
C VAL A 328 12.61 -15.42 -9.00
N SER A 329 12.75 -16.42 -9.86
CA SER A 329 13.92 -17.30 -9.86
C SER A 329 14.53 -17.45 -11.23
N PHE A 330 15.86 -17.47 -11.31
CA PHE A 330 16.61 -17.67 -12.54
C PHE A 330 17.89 -18.46 -12.31
N ARG A 331 18.37 -19.13 -13.35
CA ARG A 331 19.59 -19.94 -13.32
C ARG A 331 20.79 -19.10 -13.76
N ALA A 332 21.91 -19.28 -13.07
CA ALA A 332 23.19 -18.73 -13.48
C ALA A 332 24.33 -19.70 -13.15
N LYS A 333 25.42 -19.63 -13.92
CA LYS A 333 26.62 -20.44 -13.71
C LYS A 333 27.69 -19.65 -12.99
N LEU A 334 28.29 -20.25 -11.96
CA LEU A 334 29.47 -19.71 -11.29
C LEU A 334 30.69 -19.86 -12.21
N LYS A 335 31.47 -18.79 -12.39
CA LYS A 335 32.72 -18.80 -13.17
C LYS A 335 33.85 -19.56 -12.47
#